data_AF-A0A2E9ZHZ3-F1
#
_entry.id   AF-A0A2E9ZHZ3-F1
#
_cell.length_a   1.000
_cell.length_b   1.000
_cell.length_c   1.000
_cell.angle_alpha   90.00
_cell.angle_beta   90.00
_cell.angle_gamma   90.00
#
_symmetry.space_group_name_H-M   'P 1'
#
loop_
_entity.id
_entity.type
_entity.pdbx_description
1 polymer ?
#
loop_
_entity_poly.entity_id
_entity_poly.type
_entity_poly.pdbx_seq_one_letter_code
_entity_poly.pdbx_strand_id
1 'polypeptide(L)'
;AEAANYKVKLRHPCRIETNEVVCAITVTDDFGSAMGYEATDTFRLTLSRNKIAAVTFSGDDQTIFEELVQWITEKHPDILTGPCLDMFAGGTTPAACARAVAKAARDFMTDRGKAIL
;
A
#
# COMPACT_ATOMS: atom_id res chain seq x y z
N ALA A 1 -5.87 8.18 4.25
CA ALA A 1 -6.59 7.68 3.06
C ALA A 1 -7.97 7.18 3.49
N GLU A 2 -9.03 7.87 3.09
CA GLU A 2 -10.41 7.52 3.46
C GLU A 2 -11.00 6.40 2.58
N ALA A 3 -10.51 6.28 1.33
CA ALA A 3 -11.18 5.49 0.30
C ALA A 3 -10.65 4.07 0.06
N ALA A 4 -9.51 3.70 0.66
CA ALA A 4 -8.95 2.35 0.55
C ALA A 4 -9.44 1.41 1.67
N ASN A 5 -10.19 1.94 2.65
CA ASN A 5 -10.74 1.18 3.78
C ASN A 5 -9.69 0.35 4.54
N TYR A 6 -8.55 0.97 4.88
CA TYR A 6 -7.50 0.35 5.68
C TYR A 6 -8.03 -0.25 6.98
N LYS A 7 -7.66 -1.49 7.23
CA LYS A 7 -7.95 -2.23 8.46
C LYS A 7 -6.64 -2.63 9.11
N VAL A 8 -6.46 -2.24 10.36
CA VAL A 8 -5.34 -2.70 11.19
C VAL A 8 -5.59 -4.15 11.58
N LYS A 9 -4.66 -5.02 11.21
CA LYS A 9 -4.68 -6.45 11.52
C LYS A 9 -3.90 -6.73 12.80
N LEU A 10 -2.73 -6.12 12.93
CA LEU A 10 -1.86 -6.29 14.10
C LEU A 10 -1.03 -5.02 14.35
N ARG A 11 -1.00 -4.56 15.60
CA ARG A 11 -0.06 -3.53 16.07
C ARG A 11 1.07 -4.24 16.79
N HIS A 12 2.25 -4.30 16.18
CA HIS A 12 3.42 -4.89 16.82
C HIS A 12 3.94 -3.94 17.91
N PRO A 13 4.50 -4.46 19.01
CA PRO A 13 5.18 -3.61 19.99
C PRO A 13 6.29 -2.80 19.31
N CYS A 14 6.32 -1.49 19.57
CA CYS A 14 7.44 -0.68 19.11
C CYS A 14 8.72 -1.08 19.86
N ARG A 15 9.83 -1.08 19.14
CA ARG A 15 11.17 -1.34 19.69
C ARG A 15 12.00 -0.06 19.65
N ILE A 16 12.80 0.13 20.70
CA ILE A 16 13.75 1.24 20.79
C ILE A 16 15.10 0.74 20.24
N GLU A 17 15.57 1.39 19.18
CA GLU A 17 16.94 1.29 18.69
C GLU A 17 17.73 2.55 19.15
N THR A 18 19.05 2.57 18.96
CA THR A 18 19.94 3.57 19.60
C THR A 18 19.45 5.03 19.51
N ASN A 19 18.97 5.47 18.33
CA ASN A 19 18.43 6.82 18.12
C ASN A 19 17.04 6.81 17.45
N GLU A 20 16.38 5.65 17.40
CA GLU A 20 15.14 5.46 16.67
C GLU A 20 14.11 4.69 17.48
N VAL A 21 12.83 5.01 17.25
CA VAL A 21 11.72 4.15 17.65
C VAL A 21 11.18 3.50 16.38
N VAL A 22 11.16 2.16 16.36
CA VAL A 22 10.68 1.38 15.22
C VAL A 22 9.36 0.73 15.58
N CYS A 23 8.31 1.06 14.84
CA CYS A 23 6.97 0.53 15.03
C CYS A 23 6.51 -0.15 13.75
N ALA A 24 5.95 -1.36 13.87
CA ALA A 24 5.39 -2.09 12.74
C ALA A 24 3.88 -2.29 12.91
N ILE A 25 3.13 -2.15 11.83
CA ILE A 25 1.68 -2.33 11.81
C ILE A 25 1.33 -3.17 10.59
N THR A 26 0.75 -4.34 10.82
CA THR A 26 0.18 -5.15 9.75
C THR A 26 -1.22 -4.65 9.44
N VAL A 27 -1.49 -4.40 8.17
CA VAL A 27 -2.72 -3.85 7.63
C VAL A 27 -3.20 -4.66 6.44
N THR A 28 -4.47 -4.48 6.10
CA THR A 28 -5.02 -4.81 4.79
C THR A 28 -5.93 -3.67 4.37
N ASP A 29 -6.17 -3.54 3.08
CA ASP A 29 -7.08 -2.56 2.51
C ASP A 29 -7.94 -3.23 1.43
N ASP A 30 -8.69 -2.46 0.65
CA ASP A 30 -9.60 -3.01 -0.36
C ASP A 30 -8.89 -3.82 -1.44
N PHE A 31 -7.68 -3.42 -1.89
CA PHE A 31 -6.97 -4.16 -2.91
C PHE A 31 -6.17 -5.32 -2.32
N GLY A 32 -5.57 -5.17 -1.14
CA GLY A 32 -4.97 -6.28 -0.38
C GLY A 32 -6.00 -7.37 -0.10
N SER A 33 -7.22 -6.98 0.31
CA SER A 33 -8.34 -7.90 0.51
C SER A 33 -8.76 -8.61 -0.79
N ALA A 34 -8.78 -7.89 -1.92
CA ALA A 34 -9.13 -8.46 -3.22
C ALA A 34 -8.11 -9.52 -3.68
N MET A 35 -6.83 -9.32 -3.38
CA MET A 35 -5.74 -10.22 -3.74
C MET A 35 -5.42 -11.27 -2.66
N GLY A 36 -6.04 -11.16 -1.48
CA GLY A 36 -5.84 -12.08 -0.37
C GLY A 36 -4.52 -11.91 0.38
N TYR A 37 -3.96 -10.69 0.43
CA TYR A 37 -2.72 -10.41 1.16
C TYR A 37 -2.83 -9.28 2.20
N GLU A 38 -1.93 -9.33 3.16
CA GLU A 38 -1.71 -8.31 4.20
C GLU A 38 -0.29 -7.77 4.07
N ALA A 39 -0.09 -6.48 4.37
CA ALA A 39 1.20 -5.81 4.36
C ALA A 39 1.52 -5.28 5.75
N THR A 40 2.79 -5.20 6.09
CA THR A 40 3.35 -4.67 7.33
C THR A 40 4.12 -3.39 7.03
N ASP A 41 3.50 -2.26 7.37
CA ASP A 41 4.15 -0.97 7.35
C ASP A 41 5.06 -0.82 8.57
N THR A 42 6.34 -0.57 8.33
CA THR A 42 7.34 -0.28 9.37
C THR A 42 7.71 1.19 9.34
N PHE A 43 7.44 1.88 10.44
CA PHE A 43 7.78 3.28 10.66
C PHE A 43 9.02 3.38 11.54
N ARG A 44 9.98 4.22 11.14
CA ARG A 44 11.18 4.53 11.93
C ARG A 44 11.18 6.02 12.27
N LEU A 45 11.16 6.31 13.56
CA LEU A 45 11.09 7.67 14.10
C LEU A 45 12.44 8.01 14.73
N THR A 46 13.20 8.90 14.10
CA THR A 46 14.46 9.40 14.68
C THR A 46 14.17 10.45 15.74
N LEU A 47 14.79 10.34 16.92
CA LEU A 47 14.58 11.27 18.03
C LEU A 47 15.77 12.23 18.19
N SER A 48 15.50 13.51 18.42
CA SER A 48 16.49 14.51 18.80
C SER A 48 15.91 15.47 19.85
N ARG A 49 16.62 15.66 20.96
CA ARG A 49 16.19 16.52 22.09
C ARG A 49 14.76 16.23 22.55
N ASN A 50 14.44 14.94 22.71
CA ASN A 50 13.10 14.45 23.08
C ASN A 50 11.97 14.84 22.11
N LYS A 51 12.29 15.10 20.84
CA LYS A 51 11.31 15.36 19.76
C LYS A 51 11.57 14.43 18.57
N ILE A 52 10.51 14.15 17.81
CA ILE A 52 10.64 13.45 16.52
C ILE A 52 11.33 14.42 15.55
N ALA A 53 12.49 14.02 15.05
CA ALA A 53 13.29 14.79 14.09
C ALA A 53 13.03 14.34 12.64
N ALA A 54 12.77 13.06 12.44
CA ALA A 54 12.47 12.49 11.14
C ALA A 54 11.56 11.26 11.28
N VAL A 55 10.80 10.97 10.22
CA VAL A 55 10.03 9.73 10.08
C VAL A 55 10.37 9.15 8.71
N THR A 56 10.83 7.90 8.69
CA THR A 56 10.92 7.10 7.45
C THR A 56 9.97 5.91 7.55
N PHE A 57 9.61 5.34 6.41
CA PHE A 57 8.71 4.19 6.35
C PHE A 57 9.18 3.20 5.30
N SER A 58 8.77 1.94 5.47
CA SER A 58 8.94 0.86 4.51
C SER A 58 7.77 -0.11 4.64
N GLY A 59 7.24 -0.61 3.52
CA GLY A 59 6.29 -1.74 3.49
C GLY A 59 6.99 -3.03 3.06
N ASP A 60 6.36 -4.17 3.34
CA ASP A 60 6.77 -5.51 2.89
C ASP A 60 5.77 -6.10 1.89
N ASP A 61 5.27 -5.26 0.97
CA ASP A 61 4.31 -5.67 -0.06
C ASP A 61 4.78 -6.91 -0.82
N GLN A 62 3.86 -7.86 -1.01
CA GLN A 62 4.14 -9.12 -1.68
C GLN A 62 4.29 -8.92 -3.19
N THR A 63 5.01 -9.82 -3.88
CA THR A 63 5.22 -9.78 -5.34
C THR A 63 3.93 -9.64 -6.16
N ILE A 64 2.80 -10.13 -5.65
CA ILE A 64 1.49 -9.97 -6.31
C ILE A 64 1.07 -8.51 -6.51
N PHE A 65 1.57 -7.59 -5.68
CA PHE A 65 1.35 -6.17 -5.85
C PHE A 65 2.09 -5.62 -7.07
N GLU A 66 3.36 -6.01 -7.27
CA GLU A 66 4.13 -5.64 -8.46
C GLU A 66 3.49 -6.18 -9.74
N GLU A 67 3.00 -7.43 -9.69
CA GLU A 67 2.27 -8.06 -10.80
C GLU A 67 0.96 -7.31 -11.13
N LEU A 68 0.22 -6.84 -10.11
CA LEU A 68 -0.95 -5.98 -10.31
C LEU A 68 -0.57 -4.66 -11.01
N VAL A 69 0.50 -3.99 -10.55
CA VAL A 69 0.95 -2.72 -11.13
C VAL A 69 1.36 -2.90 -12.59
N GLN A 70 2.06 -4.00 -12.91
CA GLN A 70 2.40 -4.34 -14.28
C GLN A 70 1.14 -4.59 -15.11
N TRP A 71 0.19 -5.38 -14.61
CA TRP A 71 -1.07 -5.65 -15.30
C TRP A 71 -1.90 -4.38 -15.55
N ILE A 72 -1.95 -3.45 -14.58
CA ILE A 72 -2.57 -2.13 -14.76
C ILE A 72 -1.83 -1.36 -15.86
N THR A 73 -0.50 -1.34 -15.85
CA THR A 73 0.30 -0.62 -16.85
C THR A 73 0.02 -1.13 -18.26
N GLU A 74 -0.13 -2.44 -18.43
CA GLU A 74 -0.34 -3.07 -19.73
C GLU A 74 -1.80 -2.99 -20.21
N LYS A 75 -2.78 -3.19 -19.32
CA LYS A 75 -4.20 -3.33 -19.70
C LYS A 75 -5.07 -2.12 -19.38
N HIS A 76 -4.69 -1.33 -18.38
CA HIS A 76 -5.46 -0.19 -17.86
C HIS A 76 -4.57 1.03 -17.58
N PRO A 77 -3.75 1.49 -18.55
CA PRO A 77 -2.85 2.64 -18.34
C PRO A 77 -3.61 3.95 -18.05
N ASP A 78 -4.92 4.00 -18.37
CA ASP A 78 -5.83 5.08 -18.02
C ASP A 78 -5.94 5.30 -16.50
N ILE A 79 -5.73 4.26 -15.68
CA ILE A 79 -5.70 4.40 -14.21
C ILE A 79 -4.50 5.25 -13.78
N LEU A 80 -3.31 5.01 -14.36
CA LEU A 80 -2.06 5.71 -14.01
C LEU A 80 -1.98 7.11 -14.62
N THR A 81 -2.60 7.31 -15.78
CA THR A 81 -2.66 8.62 -16.44
C THR A 81 -3.87 9.45 -16.02
N GLY A 82 -4.84 8.85 -15.34
CA GLY A 82 -6.05 9.49 -14.83
C GLY A 82 -6.06 9.55 -13.29
N PRO A 83 -6.90 8.74 -12.61
CA PRO A 83 -7.14 8.89 -11.18
C PRO A 83 -5.89 8.74 -10.30
N CYS A 84 -4.86 8.00 -10.73
CA CYS A 84 -3.60 7.80 -10.03
C CYS A 84 -2.44 8.65 -10.56
N LEU A 85 -2.73 9.65 -11.41
CA LEU A 85 -1.69 10.56 -11.89
C LEU A 85 -0.96 11.21 -10.72
N ASP A 86 0.38 11.18 -10.78
CA ASP A 86 1.28 11.75 -9.78
C ASP A 86 1.08 11.23 -8.34
N MET A 87 0.55 10.02 -8.16
CA MET A 87 0.23 9.48 -6.82
C MET A 87 1.42 9.48 -5.84
N PHE A 88 2.65 9.30 -6.33
CA PHE A 88 3.87 9.35 -5.50
C PHE A 88 4.39 10.77 -5.23
N ALA A 89 3.95 11.77 -6.02
CA ALA A 89 4.24 13.18 -5.79
C ALA A 89 3.11 13.89 -5.02
N GLY A 90 2.17 13.13 -4.45
CA GLY A 90 1.04 13.61 -3.65
C GLY A 90 -0.31 13.51 -4.36
N GLY A 91 -0.33 13.54 -5.69
CA GLY A 91 -1.52 13.46 -6.53
C GLY A 91 -2.61 14.50 -6.18
N THR A 92 -3.69 14.55 -6.97
CA THR A 92 -4.86 15.40 -6.68
C THR A 92 -6.12 14.59 -6.36
N THR A 93 -6.12 13.29 -6.66
CA THR A 93 -7.31 12.42 -6.56
C THR A 93 -7.03 11.11 -5.81
N PRO A 94 -6.41 11.12 -4.62
CA PRO A 94 -6.00 9.90 -3.91
C PRO A 94 -7.17 8.95 -3.63
N ALA A 95 -8.37 9.49 -3.36
CA ALA A 95 -9.56 8.67 -3.14
C ALA A 95 -10.06 7.96 -4.40
N ALA A 96 -9.96 8.62 -5.56
CA ALA A 96 -10.34 8.01 -6.83
C ALA A 96 -9.30 6.97 -7.26
N CYS A 97 -8.00 7.27 -7.06
CA CYS A 97 -6.92 6.32 -7.29
C CYS A 97 -7.15 5.02 -6.51
N ALA A 98 -7.34 5.11 -5.18
CA ALA A 98 -7.54 3.94 -4.33
C ALA A 98 -8.72 3.07 -4.80
N ARG A 99 -9.85 3.67 -5.16
CA ARG A 99 -11.01 2.93 -5.68
C ARG A 99 -10.74 2.29 -7.03
N ALA A 100 -10.02 2.97 -7.92
CA ALA A 100 -9.64 2.44 -9.23
C ALA A 100 -8.71 1.24 -9.10
N VAL A 101 -7.69 1.33 -8.24
CA VAL A 101 -6.75 0.23 -7.96
C VAL A 101 -7.47 -0.94 -7.28
N ALA A 102 -8.37 -0.68 -6.33
CA ALA A 102 -9.19 -1.74 -5.72
C ALA A 102 -10.09 -2.48 -6.73
N LYS A 103 -10.63 -1.76 -7.72
CA LYS A 103 -11.36 -2.40 -8.82
C LYS A 103 -10.42 -3.23 -9.70
N ALA A 104 -9.29 -2.66 -10.11
CA ALA A 104 -8.29 -3.34 -10.93
C ALA A 104 -7.77 -4.62 -10.25
N ALA A 105 -7.57 -4.61 -8.94
CA ALA A 105 -7.15 -5.79 -8.17
C ALA A 105 -8.13 -6.96 -8.31
N ARG A 106 -9.44 -6.71 -8.27
CA ARG A 106 -10.47 -7.75 -8.46
C ARG A 106 -10.47 -8.30 -9.89
N ASP A 107 -10.32 -7.40 -10.87
CA ASP A 107 -10.26 -7.76 -12.29
C ASP A 107 -9.01 -8.59 -12.58
N PHE A 108 -7.85 -8.19 -12.05
CA PHE A 108 -6.58 -8.90 -12.10
C PHE A 108 -6.68 -10.32 -11.52
N MET A 109 -7.28 -10.48 -10.34
CA MET A 109 -7.44 -11.82 -9.73
C MET A 109 -8.37 -12.72 -10.54
N THR A 110 -9.39 -12.14 -11.18
CA THR A 110 -10.27 -12.88 -12.09
C THR A 110 -9.52 -13.34 -13.35
N ASP A 111 -8.68 -12.48 -13.92
CA ASP A 111 -7.87 -12.79 -15.10
C ASP A 111 -6.79 -13.84 -14.78
N ARG A 112 -6.10 -13.68 -13.65
CA ARG A 112 -5.11 -14.64 -13.13
C ARG A 112 -5.72 -16.03 -12.91
N GLY A 113 -6.94 -16.10 -12.35
CA GLY A 113 -7.64 -17.37 -12.13
C GLY A 113 -7.97 -18.11 -13.44
N LYS A 114 -8.25 -17.38 -14.54
CA LYS A 114 -8.46 -17.98 -15.87
C LYS A 114 -7.18 -18.53 -16.49
N ALA A 115 -6.02 -17.98 -16.15
CA ALA A 115 -4.73 -18.46 -16.65
C ALA A 115 -4.24 -19.74 -15.95
N ILE A 116 -4.85 -20.10 -14.81
CA ILE A 116 -4.50 -21.28 -14.01
C ILE A 116 -5.43 -22.47 -14.31
N LEU A 117 -6.57 -22.24 -14.97
CA LEU A 117 -7.54 -23.25 -15.42
C LEU A 117 -7.33 -23.60 -16.90
#